data_AF-A0A8B6G5A1-F1
#
_entry.id   AF-A0A8B6G5A1-F1
#
_cell.length_a   1.000
_cell.length_b   1.000
_cell.length_c   1.000
_cell.angle_alpha   90.00
_cell.angle_beta   90.00
_cell.angle_gamma   90.00
#
_symmetry.space_group_name_H-M   'P 1'
#
loop_
_entity.id
_entity.type
_entity.pdbx_description
1 polymer ?
#
loop_
_entity_poly.entity_id
_entity_poly.type
_entity_poly.pdbx_seq_one_letter_code
_entity_poly.pdbx_strand_id
1 'polypeptide(L)'
;MNEWPMVPQTVKNLKKAVDLLKTDKIDFAGVYLNAVDRWGHSYGPNSKEVFDIVKQTDEAIKEMLLLLKTYNLEKNTNVVIFSDHGMTEISESRTIDISDHIGNVDVIAVEDKGAVCSIWPREGKIDKVYTGLTSMGNSHIKVFKKDTLPDRWHYRNNKLVAPIIVVADLGWYILTPGGPSIDKYMNGPAKGYHGYDNAEEDMHGIFLAMGPGVHVNGCACYCCVTVMPLSYDCHATVMRLSTKALATYQAPSA
;
A
#
# COMPACT_ATOMS: atom_id res chain seq x y z
N MET A 1 17.92 5.84 19.39
CA MET A 1 16.63 5.68 18.69
C MET A 1 16.84 4.67 17.59
N ASN A 2 16.06 3.60 17.61
CA ASN A 2 16.39 2.32 17.00
C ASN A 2 16.48 2.38 15.46
N GLU A 3 17.63 1.95 14.93
CA GLU A 3 17.89 1.68 13.52
C GLU A 3 16.99 0.54 13.04
N TRP A 4 15.92 0.88 12.31
CA TRP A 4 14.97 -0.06 11.69
C TRP A 4 14.96 0.22 10.19
N PRO A 5 14.83 -0.84 9.36
CA PRO A 5 15.64 -1.06 8.17
C PRO A 5 15.82 0.20 7.34
N MET A 6 16.91 0.89 7.65
CA MET A 6 17.58 1.79 6.73
C MET A 6 17.90 0.96 5.47
N VAL A 7 17.99 1.61 4.32
CA VAL A 7 18.42 1.06 3.02
C VAL A 7 19.45 -0.09 3.08
N PRO A 8 20.44 -0.12 4.00
CA PRO A 8 21.28 -1.30 4.26
C PRO A 8 20.55 -2.65 4.41
N GLN A 9 19.41 -2.72 5.11
CA GLN A 9 18.68 -3.98 5.28
C GLN A 9 17.93 -4.38 4.01
N THR A 10 17.39 -3.41 3.27
CA THR A 10 16.84 -3.60 1.93
C THR A 10 17.89 -4.23 1.01
N VAL A 11 19.07 -3.63 0.95
CA VAL A 11 20.22 -4.14 0.18
C VAL A 11 20.60 -5.55 0.63
N LYS A 12 20.67 -5.80 1.94
CA LYS A 12 20.96 -7.14 2.50
C LYS A 12 19.93 -8.19 2.08
N ASN A 13 18.65 -7.86 2.12
CA ASN A 13 17.58 -8.79 1.75
C ASN A 13 17.59 -9.10 0.26
N LEU A 14 17.80 -8.08 -0.58
CA LEU A 14 17.95 -8.24 -2.03
C LEU A 14 19.16 -9.12 -2.38
N LYS A 15 20.31 -8.87 -1.74
CA LYS A 15 21.52 -9.70 -1.88
C LYS A 15 21.27 -11.16 -1.49
N LYS A 16 20.67 -11.37 -0.32
CA LYS A 16 20.30 -12.71 0.16
C LYS A 16 19.38 -13.43 -0.82
N ALA A 17 18.40 -12.73 -1.41
CA ALA A 17 17.56 -13.32 -2.44
C ALA A 17 18.41 -13.80 -3.62
N VAL A 18 19.25 -12.94 -4.21
CA VAL A 18 20.13 -13.32 -5.33
C VAL A 18 21.04 -14.51 -4.99
N ASP A 19 21.63 -14.52 -3.80
CA ASP A 19 22.49 -15.61 -3.33
C ASP A 19 21.75 -16.96 -3.25
N LEU A 20 20.51 -16.96 -2.75
CA LEU A 20 19.69 -18.17 -2.70
C LEU A 20 19.32 -18.66 -4.11
N LEU A 21 19.01 -17.73 -5.02
CA LEU A 21 18.62 -18.03 -6.39
C LEU A 21 19.78 -18.62 -7.20
N LYS A 22 21.02 -18.17 -6.91
CA LYS A 22 22.25 -18.74 -7.46
C LYS A 22 22.42 -20.22 -7.12
N THR A 23 21.85 -20.71 -6.02
CA THR A 23 21.99 -22.12 -5.64
C THR A 23 21.12 -23.08 -6.46
N ASP A 24 20.19 -22.57 -7.29
CA ASP A 24 19.15 -23.35 -8.00
C ASP A 24 18.28 -24.22 -7.07
N LYS A 25 18.29 -23.95 -5.75
CA LYS A 25 17.43 -24.64 -4.76
C LYS A 25 16.05 -24.01 -4.61
N ILE A 26 15.87 -22.79 -5.11
CA ILE A 26 14.61 -22.05 -5.05
C ILE A 26 14.27 -21.42 -6.40
N ASP A 27 12.99 -21.50 -6.76
CA ASP A 27 12.45 -20.95 -7.99
C ASP A 27 11.83 -19.56 -7.82
N PHE A 28 11.53 -19.18 -6.58
CA PHE A 28 10.88 -17.93 -6.21
C PHE A 28 11.55 -17.27 -5.01
N ALA A 29 11.73 -15.95 -5.09
CA ALA A 29 12.06 -15.11 -3.94
C ALA A 29 11.23 -13.82 -4.01
N GLY A 30 10.66 -13.44 -2.87
CA GLY A 30 9.99 -12.17 -2.67
C GLY A 30 10.76 -11.34 -1.64
N VAL A 31 11.02 -10.07 -1.96
CA VAL A 31 11.63 -9.11 -1.04
C VAL A 31 10.70 -7.91 -0.92
N TYR A 32 10.23 -7.63 0.29
CA TYR A 32 9.35 -6.50 0.60
C TYR A 32 10.15 -5.35 1.21
N LEU A 33 9.93 -4.14 0.68
CA LEU A 33 10.61 -2.92 1.06
C LEU A 33 9.60 -1.93 1.64
N ASN A 34 9.78 -1.54 2.91
CA ASN A 34 8.85 -0.68 3.66
C ASN A 34 9.38 0.73 3.94
N ALA A 35 10.56 1.06 3.43
CA ALA A 35 11.19 2.33 3.72
C ALA A 35 10.38 3.49 3.14
N VAL A 36 9.88 3.38 1.89
CA VAL A 36 9.23 4.52 1.25
C VAL A 36 7.89 4.87 1.93
N ASP A 37 7.06 3.88 2.27
CA ASP A 37 5.80 4.03 3.01
C ASP A 37 6.00 4.76 4.32
N ARG A 38 6.94 4.25 5.12
CA ARG A 38 7.18 4.78 6.45
C ARG A 38 7.62 6.24 6.41
N TRP A 39 8.45 6.59 5.44
CA TRP A 39 8.89 7.96 5.23
C TRP A 39 7.77 8.82 4.62
N GLY A 40 6.94 8.24 3.74
CA GLY A 40 5.71 8.85 3.20
C GLY A 40 4.75 9.26 4.31
N HIS A 41 4.45 8.36 5.24
CA HIS A 41 3.67 8.68 6.44
C HIS A 41 4.35 9.76 7.30
N SER A 42 5.66 9.67 7.52
CA SER A 42 6.36 10.58 8.45
C SER A 42 6.55 12.00 7.92
N TYR A 43 6.75 12.16 6.60
CA TYR A 43 7.15 13.43 6.00
C TYR A 43 6.20 13.95 4.93
N GLY A 44 5.30 13.11 4.42
CA GLY A 44 4.39 13.40 3.31
C GLY A 44 5.00 13.00 1.96
N PRO A 45 4.18 12.60 0.97
CA PRO A 45 4.67 12.04 -0.29
C PRO A 45 5.60 13.02 -1.05
N ASN A 46 5.29 14.31 -1.04
CA ASN A 46 6.04 15.33 -1.79
C ASN A 46 7.32 15.84 -1.08
N SER A 47 7.78 15.18 -0.01
CA SER A 47 8.90 15.67 0.78
C SER A 47 10.26 15.35 0.16
N LYS A 48 11.27 16.15 0.53
CA LYS A 48 12.67 15.88 0.13
C LYS A 48 13.13 14.52 0.68
N GLU A 49 12.71 14.18 1.88
CA GLU A 49 13.07 12.94 2.55
C GLU A 49 12.49 11.71 1.84
N VAL A 50 11.25 11.79 1.34
CA VAL A 50 10.67 10.74 0.51
C VAL A 50 11.42 10.61 -0.81
N PHE A 51 11.78 11.72 -1.44
CA PHE A 51 12.62 11.69 -2.64
C PHE A 51 13.98 11.02 -2.39
N ASP A 52 14.63 11.33 -1.26
CA ASP A 52 15.92 10.76 -0.89
C ASP A 52 15.83 9.24 -0.62
N ILE A 53 14.74 8.75 -0.01
CA ILE A 53 14.57 7.31 0.26
C ILE A 53 14.19 6.52 -1.00
N VAL A 54 13.43 7.13 -1.93
CA VAL A 54 13.16 6.54 -3.25
C VAL A 54 14.48 6.36 -4.01
N LYS A 55 15.33 7.39 -4.05
CA LYS A 55 16.65 7.30 -4.70
C LYS A 55 17.52 6.20 -4.11
N GLN A 56 17.52 6.04 -2.79
CA GLN A 56 18.29 4.97 -2.16
C GLN A 56 17.71 3.57 -2.45
N THR A 57 16.39 3.46 -2.58
CA THR A 57 15.71 2.22 -2.98
C THR A 57 16.04 1.84 -4.41
N ASP A 58 16.07 2.82 -5.32
CA ASP A 58 16.48 2.66 -6.71
C ASP A 58 17.93 2.12 -6.83
N GLU A 59 18.88 2.71 -6.09
CA GLU A 59 20.27 2.20 -6.08
C GLU A 59 20.37 0.77 -5.53
N ALA A 60 19.56 0.41 -4.52
CA ALA A 60 19.53 -0.95 -3.99
C ALA A 60 19.00 -1.97 -5.02
N ILE A 61 17.98 -1.59 -5.79
CA ILE A 61 17.44 -2.38 -6.90
C ILE A 61 18.50 -2.52 -7.99
N LYS A 62 19.18 -1.44 -8.35
CA LYS A 62 20.28 -1.46 -9.33
C LYS A 62 21.42 -2.37 -8.91
N GLU A 63 21.85 -2.34 -7.65
CA GLU A 63 22.84 -3.29 -7.12
C GLU A 63 22.38 -4.75 -7.29
N MET A 64 21.11 -5.04 -6.99
CA MET A 64 20.54 -6.38 -7.15
C MET A 64 20.54 -6.84 -8.62
N LEU A 65 20.16 -5.96 -9.56
CA LEU A 65 20.22 -6.24 -11.00
C LEU A 65 21.66 -6.50 -11.47
N LEU A 66 22.64 -5.75 -10.96
CA LEU A 66 24.07 -5.96 -11.26
C LEU A 66 24.57 -7.32 -10.73
N LEU A 67 24.09 -7.76 -9.56
CA LEU A 67 24.42 -9.08 -9.02
C LEU A 67 23.83 -10.22 -9.86
N LEU A 68 22.58 -10.07 -10.31
CA LEU A 68 21.96 -11.05 -11.23
C LEU A 68 22.80 -11.19 -12.52
N LYS A 69 23.27 -10.08 -13.09
CA LYS A 69 24.16 -10.10 -14.24
C LYS A 69 25.51 -10.75 -13.93
N THR A 70 26.14 -10.37 -12.81
CA THR A 70 27.45 -10.91 -12.38
C THR A 70 27.42 -12.42 -12.21
N TYR A 71 26.31 -12.99 -11.76
CA TYR A 71 26.13 -14.42 -11.60
C TYR A 71 25.51 -15.12 -12.81
N ASN A 72 25.41 -14.45 -13.96
CA ASN A 72 24.81 -14.96 -15.21
C ASN A 72 23.36 -15.45 -15.05
N LEU A 73 22.60 -14.84 -14.13
CA LEU A 73 21.21 -15.21 -13.84
C LEU A 73 20.20 -14.46 -14.71
N GLU A 74 20.60 -13.38 -15.39
CA GLU A 74 19.74 -12.49 -16.18
C GLU A 74 18.92 -13.20 -17.27
N LYS A 75 19.46 -14.26 -17.89
CA LYS A 75 18.79 -15.02 -18.95
C LYS A 75 17.73 -15.99 -18.45
N ASN A 76 17.73 -16.30 -17.15
CA ASN A 76 16.90 -17.34 -16.54
C ASN A 76 16.05 -16.79 -15.38
N THR A 77 15.93 -15.46 -15.27
CA THR A 77 15.32 -14.78 -14.13
C THR A 77 14.37 -13.71 -14.62
N ASN A 78 13.10 -13.83 -14.24
CA ASN A 78 12.17 -12.71 -14.33
C ASN A 78 12.22 -11.93 -13.03
N VAL A 79 12.20 -10.60 -13.13
CA VAL A 79 12.14 -9.66 -12.02
C VAL A 79 10.87 -8.85 -12.19
N VAL A 80 10.02 -8.84 -11.17
CA VAL A 80 8.83 -7.99 -11.09
C VAL A 80 9.02 -7.06 -9.90
N ILE A 81 8.88 -5.76 -10.11
CA ILE A 81 8.93 -4.71 -9.10
C ILE A 81 7.56 -4.07 -9.10
N PHE A 82 6.85 -4.11 -7.98
CA PHE A 82 5.50 -3.55 -7.90
C PHE A 82 5.20 -3.06 -6.49
N SER A 83 4.10 -2.34 -6.39
CA SER A 83 3.58 -1.81 -5.15
C SER A 83 2.20 -2.29 -4.78
N ASP A 84 1.92 -2.26 -3.49
CA ASP A 84 0.58 -2.47 -2.95
C ASP A 84 -0.30 -1.23 -3.10
N HIS A 85 0.23 -0.01 -2.92
CA HIS A 85 -0.51 1.24 -3.00
C HIS A 85 0.39 2.50 -3.12
N GLY A 86 -0.24 3.61 -3.52
CA GLY A 86 0.35 4.95 -3.43
C GLY A 86 0.15 5.63 -2.06
N MET A 87 0.22 6.96 -2.03
CA MET A 87 0.14 7.77 -0.82
C MET A 87 -0.27 9.21 -1.14
N THR A 88 -1.18 9.76 -0.31
CA THR A 88 -1.60 11.16 -0.40
C THR A 88 -1.16 11.93 0.85
N GLU A 89 -1.07 13.24 0.73
CA GLU A 89 -0.84 14.14 1.87
C GLU A 89 -2.09 14.30 2.74
N ILE A 90 -1.91 14.30 4.06
CA ILE A 90 -2.94 14.57 5.07
C ILE A 90 -2.53 15.73 5.99
N SER A 91 -3.49 16.30 6.71
CA SER A 91 -3.26 17.42 7.62
C SER A 91 -4.19 17.39 8.82
N GLU A 92 -3.73 17.89 9.97
CA GLU A 92 -4.56 18.06 11.18
C GLU A 92 -5.78 18.96 10.93
N SER A 93 -5.68 19.91 10.00
CA SER A 93 -6.81 20.78 9.60
C SER A 93 -7.86 20.08 8.74
N ARG A 94 -7.56 18.88 8.21
CA ARG A 94 -8.46 18.04 7.41
C ARG A 94 -8.80 16.75 8.17
N THR A 95 -9.21 16.90 9.43
CA THR A 95 -9.64 15.79 10.28
C THR A 95 -11.14 15.83 10.55
N ILE A 96 -11.76 14.67 10.70
CA ILE A 96 -13.20 14.50 10.93
C ILE A 96 -13.39 13.56 12.09
N ASP A 97 -13.84 14.08 13.23
CA ASP A 97 -14.12 13.26 14.41
C ASP A 97 -15.55 12.73 14.36
N ILE A 98 -15.69 11.40 14.31
CA ILE A 98 -16.99 10.72 14.31
C ILE A 98 -17.41 10.27 15.72
N SER A 99 -16.62 10.55 16.76
CA SER A 99 -16.78 9.96 18.09
C SER A 99 -18.14 10.27 18.72
N ASP A 100 -18.57 11.52 18.63
CA ASP A 100 -19.85 11.97 19.20
C ASP A 100 -21.07 11.48 18.41
N HIS A 101 -20.85 10.91 17.22
CA HIS A 101 -21.90 10.50 16.30
C HIS A 101 -22.15 8.98 16.26
N ILE A 102 -21.25 8.18 16.81
CA ILE A 102 -21.36 6.71 16.80
C ILE A 102 -21.84 6.11 18.13
N GLY A 103 -22.14 6.94 19.14
CA GLY A 103 -22.76 6.55 20.40
C GLY A 103 -22.10 5.31 21.02
N ASN A 104 -21.02 5.47 21.79
CA ASN A 104 -20.15 4.39 22.28
C ASN A 104 -20.86 3.14 22.86
N VAL A 105 -22.05 3.28 23.42
CA VAL A 105 -22.86 2.15 23.94
C VAL A 105 -23.55 1.32 22.85
N ASP A 106 -23.78 1.89 21.67
CA ASP A 106 -24.48 1.27 20.53
C ASP A 106 -23.53 0.52 19.59
N VAL A 107 -22.21 0.62 19.77
CA VAL A 107 -21.19 -0.12 19.00
C VAL A 107 -20.51 -1.21 19.84
N ILE A 108 -20.06 -2.27 19.16
CA ILE A 108 -19.24 -3.34 19.74
C ILE A 108 -17.76 -3.09 19.43
N ALA A 109 -17.47 -2.66 18.21
CA ALA A 109 -16.13 -2.36 17.74
C ALA A 109 -16.15 -1.23 16.70
N VAL A 110 -15.09 -0.44 16.72
CA VAL A 110 -14.75 0.56 15.71
C VAL A 110 -13.31 0.25 15.37
N GLU A 111 -13.08 -0.31 14.19
CA GLU A 111 -11.75 -0.66 13.72
C GLU A 111 -11.30 0.36 12.68
N ASP A 112 -9.98 0.58 12.67
CA ASP A 112 -9.27 1.55 11.85
C ASP A 112 -9.69 3.01 12.09
N LYS A 113 -8.99 3.88 11.37
CA LYS A 113 -9.14 5.34 11.32
C LYS A 113 -8.44 5.85 10.07
N GLY A 114 -8.51 7.16 9.80
CA GLY A 114 -7.89 7.74 8.62
C GLY A 114 -8.79 7.65 7.39
N ALA A 115 -8.34 6.96 6.33
CA ALA A 115 -9.05 6.92 5.06
C ALA A 115 -10.38 6.15 5.13
N VAL A 116 -10.39 5.04 5.85
CA VAL A 116 -11.56 4.15 5.99
C VAL A 116 -11.70 3.74 7.45
N CYS A 117 -12.94 3.71 7.94
CA CYS A 117 -13.26 3.19 9.26
C CYS A 117 -14.37 2.13 9.14
N SER A 118 -14.18 1.03 9.88
CA SER A 118 -15.11 -0.10 9.92
C SER A 118 -15.85 -0.14 11.26
N ILE A 119 -17.18 -0.10 11.22
CA ILE A 119 -18.01 0.02 12.43
C ILE A 119 -18.91 -1.20 12.56
N TRP A 120 -18.85 -1.84 13.73
CA TRP A 120 -19.74 -2.94 14.14
C TRP A 120 -20.74 -2.46 15.20
N PRO A 121 -21.96 -2.07 14.80
CA PRO A 121 -23.05 -1.78 15.72
C PRO A 121 -23.46 -3.02 16.51
N ARG A 122 -24.02 -2.81 17.71
CA ARG A 122 -24.76 -3.84 18.43
C ARG A 122 -26.01 -4.26 17.65
N GLU A 123 -26.53 -5.42 18.02
CA GLU A 123 -27.78 -5.93 17.46
C GLU A 123 -28.91 -4.88 17.56
N GLY A 124 -29.63 -4.67 16.46
CA GLY A 124 -30.70 -3.68 16.37
C GLY A 124 -30.24 -2.21 16.33
N LYS A 125 -28.93 -1.92 16.28
CA LYS A 125 -28.39 -0.54 16.32
C LYS A 125 -27.87 -0.01 14.98
N ILE A 126 -27.84 -0.82 13.92
CA ILE A 126 -27.28 -0.43 12.61
C ILE A 126 -27.90 0.89 12.11
N ASP A 127 -29.23 0.98 12.06
CA ASP A 127 -29.90 2.20 11.57
C ASP A 127 -29.64 3.41 12.45
N LYS A 128 -29.61 3.23 13.77
CA LYS A 128 -29.31 4.31 14.72
C LYS A 128 -27.91 4.88 14.49
N VAL A 129 -26.90 4.03 14.38
CA VAL A 129 -25.50 4.44 14.14
C VAL A 129 -25.35 5.06 12.76
N TYR A 130 -25.97 4.47 11.73
CA TYR A 130 -25.96 5.01 10.37
C TYR A 130 -26.60 6.40 10.29
N THR A 131 -27.75 6.62 10.94
CA THR A 131 -28.39 7.93 11.01
C THR A 131 -27.54 8.94 11.79
N GLY A 132 -26.91 8.54 12.90
CA GLY A 132 -25.99 9.40 13.66
C GLY A 132 -24.86 9.95 12.78
N LEU A 133 -24.18 9.05 12.05
CA LEU A 133 -23.10 9.39 11.13
C LEU A 133 -23.56 10.26 9.95
N THR A 134 -24.66 9.89 9.29
CA THR A 134 -25.16 10.64 8.13
C THR A 134 -25.74 12.01 8.50
N SER A 135 -26.30 12.15 9.71
CA SER A 135 -26.82 13.42 10.23
C SER A 135 -25.74 14.47 10.51
N MET A 136 -24.46 14.07 10.53
CA MET A 136 -23.33 15.00 10.59
C MET A 136 -23.36 16.02 9.46
N GLY A 137 -23.91 15.64 8.29
CA GLY A 137 -23.91 16.49 7.11
C GLY A 137 -22.51 16.88 6.63
N ASN A 138 -21.48 16.11 7.00
CA ASN A 138 -20.11 16.37 6.60
C ASN A 138 -19.90 15.93 5.15
N SER A 139 -19.46 16.85 4.30
CA SER A 139 -19.29 16.64 2.86
C SER A 139 -18.06 15.82 2.48
N HIS A 140 -17.18 15.51 3.43
CA HIS A 140 -15.88 14.87 3.21
C HIS A 140 -15.80 13.43 3.72
N ILE A 141 -16.93 12.88 4.17
CA ILE A 141 -17.09 11.44 4.40
C ILE A 141 -18.32 10.92 3.66
N LYS A 142 -18.24 9.64 3.28
CA LYS A 142 -19.35 8.86 2.78
C LYS A 142 -19.57 7.68 3.72
N VAL A 143 -20.81 7.51 4.16
CA VAL A 143 -21.20 6.45 5.09
C VAL A 143 -21.99 5.42 4.28
N PHE A 144 -21.50 4.19 4.26
CA PHE A 144 -22.12 3.07 3.56
C PHE A 144 -22.63 2.04 4.54
N LYS A 145 -23.83 1.54 4.29
CA LYS A 145 -24.17 0.19 4.74
C LYS A 145 -23.47 -0.81 3.82
N LYS A 146 -23.09 -1.96 4.35
CA LYS A 146 -22.37 -3.01 3.62
C LYS A 146 -22.99 -3.39 2.27
N ASP A 147 -24.30 -3.51 2.20
CA ASP A 147 -25.06 -3.83 0.99
C ASP A 147 -25.06 -2.71 -0.06
N THR A 148 -24.83 -1.46 0.38
CA THR A 148 -24.74 -0.27 -0.49
C THR A 148 -23.33 0.07 -0.96
N LEU A 149 -22.32 -0.70 -0.55
CA LEU A 149 -20.94 -0.50 -1.01
C LEU A 149 -20.85 -0.66 -2.55
N PRO A 150 -20.09 0.22 -3.25
CA PRO A 150 -19.88 0.14 -4.69
C PRO A 150 -19.43 -1.24 -5.18
N ASP A 151 -20.09 -1.75 -6.24
CA ASP A 151 -19.78 -3.04 -6.85
C ASP A 151 -18.31 -3.16 -7.28
N ARG A 152 -17.77 -2.06 -7.84
CA ARG A 152 -16.38 -2.02 -8.35
C ARG A 152 -15.31 -2.25 -7.29
N TRP A 153 -15.62 -2.07 -6.01
CA TRP A 153 -14.67 -2.34 -4.93
C TRP A 153 -14.54 -3.84 -4.64
N HIS A 154 -15.50 -4.66 -5.08
CA HIS A 154 -15.55 -6.09 -4.77
C HIS A 154 -15.43 -6.41 -3.26
N TYR A 155 -15.82 -5.46 -2.41
CA TYR A 155 -15.52 -5.49 -0.98
C TYR A 155 -16.64 -6.13 -0.13
N ARG A 156 -17.92 -5.99 -0.52
CA ARG A 156 -19.05 -6.32 0.37
C ARG A 156 -19.29 -7.80 0.69
N ASN A 157 -18.80 -8.73 -0.15
CA ASN A 157 -19.17 -10.15 -0.10
C ASN A 157 -18.28 -10.98 0.86
N ASN A 158 -18.04 -10.49 2.07
CA ASN A 158 -17.26 -11.20 3.09
C ASN A 158 -17.79 -10.96 4.50
N LYS A 159 -17.81 -11.98 5.36
CA LYS A 159 -18.26 -11.87 6.76
C LYS A 159 -17.40 -10.91 7.60
N LEU A 160 -16.15 -10.66 7.21
CA LEU A 160 -15.23 -9.75 7.88
C LEU A 160 -15.47 -8.27 7.54
N VAL A 161 -16.29 -7.98 6.51
CA VAL A 161 -16.67 -6.60 6.20
C VAL A 161 -17.76 -6.14 7.16
N ALA A 162 -17.49 -5.03 7.84
CA ALA A 162 -18.35 -4.46 8.84
C ALA A 162 -19.73 -4.06 8.28
N PRO A 163 -20.79 -4.04 9.11
CA PRO A 163 -22.12 -3.58 8.69
C PRO A 163 -22.14 -2.14 8.17
N ILE A 164 -21.29 -1.27 8.72
CA ILE A 164 -21.15 0.13 8.32
C ILE A 164 -19.67 0.41 8.01
N ILE A 165 -19.42 1.06 6.88
CA ILE A 165 -18.11 1.54 6.46
C ILE A 165 -18.19 3.05 6.25
N VAL A 166 -17.23 3.79 6.81
CA VAL A 166 -17.08 5.23 6.58
C VAL A 166 -15.82 5.43 5.75
N VAL A 167 -15.94 6.17 4.65
CA VAL A 167 -14.84 6.45 3.71
C VAL A 167 -14.64 7.96 3.64
N ALA A 168 -13.42 8.42 3.84
CA ALA A 168 -13.05 9.83 3.69
C ALA A 168 -12.74 10.18 2.23
N ASP A 169 -12.98 11.42 1.84
CA ASP A 169 -12.43 11.97 0.61
C ASP A 169 -10.89 12.03 0.68
N LEU A 170 -10.22 12.02 -0.48
CA LEU A 170 -8.75 12.02 -0.56
C LEU A 170 -8.13 13.14 0.29
N GLY A 171 -7.17 12.78 1.14
CA GLY A 171 -6.44 13.70 2.02
C GLY A 171 -7.17 14.15 3.29
N TRP A 172 -8.38 13.64 3.55
CA TRP A 172 -9.11 13.78 4.81
C TRP A 172 -8.91 12.56 5.73
N TYR A 173 -8.89 12.78 7.04
CA TYR A 173 -8.59 11.75 8.02
C TYR A 173 -9.69 11.61 9.08
N ILE A 174 -10.29 10.42 9.20
CA ILE A 174 -11.31 10.10 10.19
C ILE A 174 -10.67 9.84 11.56
N LEU A 175 -11.16 10.50 12.61
CA LEU A 175 -10.82 10.23 14.00
C LEU A 175 -11.95 9.43 14.66
N THR A 176 -11.58 8.47 15.51
CA THR A 176 -12.50 7.52 16.16
C THR A 176 -12.37 7.55 17.69
N PRO A 177 -13.39 7.07 18.45
CA PRO A 177 -13.35 7.08 19.91
C PRO A 177 -12.11 6.36 20.45
N GLY A 178 -11.45 6.98 21.44
CA GLY A 178 -10.30 6.40 22.13
C GLY A 178 -8.94 6.68 21.49
N GLY A 179 -8.88 7.42 20.38
CA GLY A 179 -7.61 7.84 19.77
C GLY A 179 -7.56 9.34 19.47
N PRO A 180 -6.97 10.18 20.33
CA PRO A 180 -6.75 11.58 19.99
C PRO A 180 -5.55 11.66 19.04
N SER A 181 -5.68 12.47 17.99
CA SER A 181 -4.67 12.79 16.97
C SER A 181 -4.45 11.74 15.86
N ILE A 182 -4.07 12.27 14.71
CA ILE A 182 -3.50 11.53 13.57
C ILE A 182 -2.40 10.59 14.08
N ASP A 183 -2.22 9.46 13.39
CA ASP A 183 -1.18 8.49 13.70
C ASP A 183 0.19 9.11 13.93
N LYS A 184 0.91 8.63 14.95
CA LYS A 184 2.28 9.06 15.23
C LYS A 184 3.27 8.15 14.54
N TYR A 185 4.06 8.73 13.65
CA TYR A 185 5.19 8.07 13.00
C TYR A 185 6.52 8.61 13.58
N MET A 186 7.62 8.39 12.86
CA MET A 186 8.98 8.59 13.38
C MET A 186 9.22 9.98 13.97
N ASN A 187 8.62 11.02 13.38
CA ASN A 187 8.90 12.41 13.71
C ASN A 187 7.65 13.24 14.08
N GLY A 188 6.58 12.58 14.53
CA GLY A 188 5.34 13.26 14.93
C GLY A 188 4.10 12.74 14.21
N PRO A 189 3.04 13.57 14.10
CA PRO A 189 1.83 13.22 13.37
C PRO A 189 2.13 12.85 11.92
N ALA A 190 1.38 11.90 11.40
CA ALA A 190 1.46 11.49 10.01
C ALA A 190 1.14 12.68 9.08
N LYS A 191 1.89 12.77 8.00
CA LYS A 191 1.74 13.75 6.93
C LYS A 191 1.35 13.11 5.61
N GLY A 192 1.57 11.80 5.48
CA GLY A 192 1.03 10.96 4.41
C GLY A 192 0.03 9.96 4.97
N TYR A 193 -0.94 9.54 4.15
CA TYR A 193 -1.75 8.35 4.42
C TYR A 193 -2.22 7.66 3.13
N HIS A 194 -2.74 6.44 3.26
CA HIS A 194 -3.27 5.65 2.16
C HIS A 194 -4.51 4.86 2.60
N GLY A 195 -5.09 4.08 1.68
CA GLY A 195 -6.32 3.30 1.91
C GLY A 195 -7.60 4.00 1.44
N TYR A 196 -7.47 5.12 0.74
CA TYR A 196 -8.58 5.80 0.07
C TYR A 196 -9.09 4.98 -1.11
N ASP A 197 -10.08 5.53 -1.81
CA ASP A 197 -10.65 4.93 -3.00
C ASP A 197 -9.57 4.60 -4.05
N ASN A 198 -9.55 3.36 -4.51
CA ASN A 198 -8.53 2.86 -5.42
C ASN A 198 -8.59 3.45 -6.84
N ALA A 199 -9.61 4.26 -7.13
CA ALA A 199 -9.71 5.02 -8.37
C ALA A 199 -8.98 6.38 -8.30
N GLU A 200 -8.53 6.79 -7.11
CA GLU A 200 -7.75 8.01 -6.94
C GLU A 200 -6.32 7.78 -7.45
N GLU A 201 -5.81 8.73 -8.23
CA GLU A 201 -4.48 8.61 -8.85
C GLU A 201 -3.37 8.46 -7.81
N ASP A 202 -3.48 9.17 -6.68
CA ASP A 202 -2.54 9.09 -5.56
C ASP A 202 -2.48 7.69 -4.92
N MET A 203 -3.50 6.85 -5.09
CA MET A 203 -3.55 5.49 -4.54
C MET A 203 -2.99 4.42 -5.50
N HIS A 204 -2.67 4.78 -6.75
CA HIS A 204 -2.09 3.85 -7.70
C HIS A 204 -0.66 3.44 -7.29
N GLY A 205 -0.38 2.13 -7.37
CA GLY A 205 0.97 1.58 -7.21
C GLY A 205 1.71 1.44 -8.54
N ILE A 206 3.03 1.21 -8.48
CA ILE A 206 3.83 0.92 -9.68
C ILE A 206 3.78 -0.57 -10.04
N PHE A 207 4.07 -0.88 -11.31
CA PHE A 207 4.33 -2.23 -11.77
C PHE A 207 5.36 -2.21 -12.91
N LEU A 208 6.47 -2.92 -12.72
CA LEU A 208 7.54 -3.11 -13.69
C LEU A 208 7.89 -4.59 -13.73
N ALA A 209 8.07 -5.14 -14.92
CA ALA A 209 8.51 -6.52 -15.09
C ALA A 209 9.59 -6.60 -16.18
N MET A 210 10.59 -7.44 -15.97
CA MET A 210 11.67 -7.71 -16.93
C MET A 210 12.17 -9.14 -16.83
N GLY A 211 12.65 -9.69 -17.93
CA GLY A 211 13.23 -11.04 -17.98
C GLY A 211 12.76 -11.85 -19.19
N PRO A 212 13.25 -13.09 -19.33
CA PRO A 212 13.02 -13.92 -20.51
C PRO A 212 11.55 -14.32 -20.75
N GLY A 213 10.72 -14.31 -19.71
CA GLY A 213 9.29 -14.63 -19.78
C GLY A 213 8.39 -13.38 -19.90
N VAL A 214 8.97 -12.18 -19.95
CA VAL A 214 8.21 -10.93 -20.08
C VAL A 214 8.15 -10.54 -21.55
N HIS A 215 6.96 -10.66 -22.14
CA HIS A 215 6.70 -10.24 -23.51
C HIS A 215 6.33 -8.76 -23.55
N VAL A 216 7.17 -7.95 -24.20
CA VAL A 216 6.93 -6.52 -24.34
C VAL A 216 6.16 -6.27 -25.64
N ASN A 217 4.84 -6.14 -25.57
CA ASN A 217 4.04 -5.64 -26.68
C ASN A 217 4.03 -4.10 -26.65
N GLY A 218 5.13 -3.47 -27.07
CA GLY A 218 5.30 -2.01 -27.12
C GLY A 218 5.94 -1.41 -25.87
N CYS A 219 6.99 -0.61 -26.10
CA CYS A 219 7.90 0.03 -25.13
C CYS A 219 8.95 -0.90 -24.47
N ALA A 220 9.92 -1.34 -25.28
CA ALA A 220 11.20 -1.81 -24.76
C ALA A 220 12.03 -0.60 -24.33
N CYS A 221 11.89 -0.15 -23.08
CA CYS A 221 12.89 0.71 -22.47
C CYS A 221 13.92 -0.17 -21.75
N TYR A 222 14.91 -0.62 -22.51
CA TYR A 222 16.18 -1.00 -21.92
C TYR A 222 16.87 0.30 -21.44
N CYS A 223 17.40 0.26 -20.23
CA CYS A 223 18.22 1.28 -19.57
C CYS A 223 17.45 2.35 -18.76
N CYS A 224 17.89 2.49 -17.51
CA CYS A 224 17.32 3.28 -16.42
C CYS A 224 15.96 2.78 -15.91
N VAL A 225 16.01 1.92 -14.87
CA VAL A 225 15.00 2.05 -13.80
C VAL A 225 15.24 3.45 -13.25
N THR A 226 14.53 4.43 -13.79
CA THR A 226 14.23 5.64 -13.06
C THR A 226 12.85 5.33 -12.53
N VAL A 227 12.72 5.14 -11.22
CA VAL A 227 11.43 5.32 -10.56
C VAL A 227 11.08 6.79 -10.83
N MET A 228 10.42 7.04 -11.96
CA MET A 228 9.93 8.36 -12.31
C MET A 228 8.92 8.78 -11.23
N PRO A 229 8.78 10.09 -10.96
CA PRO A 229 7.86 10.60 -9.96
C PRO A 229 6.43 10.50 -10.52
N LEU A 230 5.90 9.30 -10.63
CA LEU A 230 4.49 9.04 -10.87
C LEU A 230 4.01 8.41 -9.58
N SER A 231 3.31 9.23 -8.79
CA SER A 231 2.68 8.91 -7.49
C SER A 231 3.58 8.16 -6.51
N TYR A 232 4.11 8.89 -5.52
CA TYR A 232 5.01 8.41 -4.48
C TYR A 232 4.57 7.06 -3.88
N ASP A 233 5.21 6.01 -4.39
CA ASP A 233 4.97 4.62 -4.07
C ASP A 233 5.48 4.28 -2.67
N CYS A 234 4.67 3.57 -1.88
CA CYS A 234 4.96 3.30 -0.48
C CYS A 234 5.58 1.93 -0.21
N HIS A 235 5.33 0.91 -1.03
CA HIS A 235 6.02 -0.37 -0.88
C HIS A 235 6.51 -0.90 -2.21
N ALA A 236 7.76 -1.33 -2.27
CA ALA A 236 8.26 -2.05 -3.42
C ALA A 236 8.47 -3.52 -3.06
N THR A 237 7.81 -4.42 -3.79
CA THR A 237 8.06 -5.86 -3.73
C THR A 237 8.80 -6.28 -4.98
N VAL A 238 9.98 -6.89 -4.79
CA VAL A 238 10.73 -7.53 -5.88
C VAL A 238 10.41 -9.01 -5.87
N MET A 239 9.73 -9.50 -6.91
CA MET A 239 9.46 -10.92 -7.12
C MET A 239 10.36 -11.47 -8.21
N ARG A 240 10.99 -12.62 -7.94
CA ARG A 240 11.58 -13.47 -8.97
C ARG A 240 10.71 -14.67 -9.28
N LEU A 241 10.52 -14.93 -10.56
CA LEU A 241 10.01 -16.21 -11.06
C LEU A 241 11.06 -16.85 -11.99
N SER A 242 11.51 -18.07 -11.67
CA SER A 242 12.34 -18.86 -12.58
C SER A 242 11.54 -19.24 -13.83
N THR A 243 12.22 -19.42 -14.96
CA THR A 243 11.57 -19.91 -16.20
C THR A 243 10.96 -21.30 -16.03
N LYS A 244 11.50 -22.12 -15.11
CA LYS A 244 10.91 -23.41 -14.72
C LYS A 244 9.53 -23.22 -14.06
N ALA A 245 9.35 -22.18 -13.24
CA ALA A 245 8.08 -21.86 -12.57
C ALA A 245 7.02 -21.31 -13.54
N LEU A 246 7.42 -20.62 -14.61
CA LEU A 246 6.49 -20.15 -15.65
C LEU A 246 6.11 -21.26 -16.62
N ALA A 247 7.00 -22.22 -16.89
CA ALA A 247 6.74 -23.34 -17.80
C ALA A 247 5.64 -24.30 -17.29
N THR A 248 5.33 -24.27 -16.00
CA THR A 248 4.25 -25.06 -15.39
C THR A 248 2.93 -24.30 -15.26
N TYR A 249 2.90 -23.01 -15.59
CA TYR A 249 1.68 -22.20 -15.53
C TYR A 249 0.86 -22.38 -16.82
N GLN A 250 -0.21 -23.16 -16.75
CA GLN A 250 -1.29 -23.10 -17.74
C GLN A 250 -2.25 -21.98 -17.32
N ALA A 251 -2.29 -20.91 -18.11
CA ALA A 251 -3.31 -19.89 -17.95
C ALA A 251 -4.70 -20.57 -18.05
N PRO A 252 -5.65 -20.27 -17.15
CA PRO A 252 -7.03 -20.70 -17.31
C PRO A 252 -7.54 -20.21 -18.68
N SER A 253 -8.20 -21.09 -19.43
CA SER A 253 -8.89 -20.70 -20.65
C SER A 253 -9.87 -19.57 -20.35
N ALA A 254 -9.78 -18.49 -21.12
CA ALA A 254 -10.66 -17.33 -21.05
C ALA A 254 -12.15 -17.69 -21.17
#